data_AF-A0A1E3L7N7-F1
#
_entry.id   AF-A0A1E3L7N7-F1
#
_cell.length_a   1.000
_cell.length_b   1.000
_cell.length_c   1.000
_cell.angle_alpha   90.00
_cell.angle_beta   90.00
_cell.angle_gamma   90.00
#
_symmetry.space_group_name_H-M   'P 1'
#
loop_
_entity.id
_entity.type
_entity.pdbx_description
1 polymer ?
#
loop_
_entity_poly.entity_id
_entity_poly.type
_entity_poly.pdbx_seq_one_letter_code
_entity_poly.pdbx_strand_id
1 'polypeptide(L)'
;MRNGTKLLLFVLTIFILLVSTLVSQLSERDLAKLNPWIPKQHYYVQVHHSSSTQYSSSDSTVEYTLPAWDNKGNAQTITFSGIHPLREGAYLQLILKNNEVLSYQEIAYPQIPDLAQQHLHR
;
A
#
# COMPACT_ATOMS: atom_id res chain seq x y z
N MET A 1 -41.42 -20.52 -15.41
CA MET A 1 -40.16 -19.77 -15.56
C MET A 1 -39.92 -19.51 -17.04
N ARG A 2 -39.98 -18.24 -17.49
CA ARG A 2 -39.89 -17.86 -18.92
C ARG A 2 -38.51 -18.27 -19.47
N ASN A 3 -38.43 -18.75 -20.71
CA ASN A 3 -37.18 -19.25 -21.30
C ASN A 3 -36.03 -18.21 -21.24
N GLY A 4 -36.36 -16.92 -21.34
CA GLY A 4 -35.38 -15.83 -21.15
C GLY A 4 -34.76 -15.76 -19.75
N THR A 5 -35.51 -16.09 -18.69
CA THR A 5 -34.96 -16.12 -17.32
C THR A 5 -34.00 -17.29 -17.14
N LYS A 6 -34.27 -18.45 -17.76
CA LYS A 6 -33.36 -19.60 -17.75
C LYS A 6 -32.06 -19.32 -18.50
N LEU A 7 -32.15 -18.66 -19.67
CA LEU A 7 -30.98 -18.25 -20.45
C LEU A 7 -30.13 -17.23 -19.68
N LEU A 8 -30.75 -16.23 -19.06
CA LEU A 8 -30.06 -15.24 -18.23
C LEU A 8 -29.28 -15.90 -17.09
N LEU A 9 -29.91 -16.81 -16.34
CA LEU A 9 -29.26 -17.52 -15.23
C LEU A 9 -28.10 -18.40 -15.72
N PHE A 10 -28.26 -19.05 -16.89
CA PHE A 10 -27.21 -19.85 -17.49
C PHE A 10 -25.99 -19.00 -17.89
N VAL A 11 -26.23 -17.87 -18.56
CA VAL A 11 -25.17 -16.92 -18.92
C VAL A 11 -24.48 -16.35 -17.68
N LEU A 12 -25.24 -15.98 -16.64
CA LEU A 12 -24.67 -15.47 -15.39
C LEU A 12 -23.79 -16.52 -14.70
N THR A 13 -24.23 -17.78 -14.68
CA THR A 13 -23.45 -18.87 -14.10
C THR A 13 -22.13 -19.08 -14.83
N ILE A 14 -22.16 -19.07 -16.17
CA ILE A 14 -20.94 -19.16 -16.99
C ILE A 14 -20.03 -17.97 -16.74
N PHE A 15 -20.58 -16.77 -16.66
CA PHE A 15 -19.81 -15.55 -16.39
C PHE A 15 -19.11 -15.63 -15.03
N ILE A 16 -19.81 -16.08 -13.99
CA ILE A 16 -19.23 -16.26 -12.65
C ILE A 16 -18.11 -17.31 -12.68
N LEU A 17 -18.30 -18.42 -13.39
CA LEU A 17 -17.25 -19.44 -13.54
C LEU A 17 -16.02 -18.89 -14.27
N LEU A 18 -16.21 -18.16 -15.37
CA LEU A 18 -15.12 -17.52 -16.11
C LEU A 18 -14.35 -16.53 -15.24
N VAL A 19 -15.06 -15.65 -14.53
CA VAL A 19 -14.45 -14.68 -13.61
C VAL A 19 -13.70 -15.41 -12.49
N SER A 20 -14.27 -16.46 -11.91
CA SER A 20 -13.62 -17.25 -10.86
C SER A 20 -12.32 -17.88 -11.34
N THR A 21 -12.29 -18.47 -12.55
CA THR A 21 -11.06 -19.04 -13.12
C THR A 21 -10.01 -18.01 -13.46
N LEU A 22 -10.41 -16.77 -13.80
CA LEU A 22 -9.49 -15.68 -14.06
C LEU A 22 -8.87 -15.15 -12.75
N VAL A 23 -9.69 -14.99 -11.70
CA VAL A 23 -9.27 -14.49 -10.39
C VAL A 23 -8.31 -15.46 -9.70
N SER A 24 -8.46 -16.78 -9.87
CA SER A 24 -7.55 -17.77 -9.27
C SER A 24 -6.10 -17.70 -9.77
N GLN A 25 -5.84 -17.01 -10.88
CA GLN A 25 -4.48 -16.79 -11.39
C GLN A 25 -3.77 -15.60 -10.74
N LEU A 26 -4.49 -14.78 -9.96
CA LEU A 26 -3.95 -13.62 -9.26
C LEU A 26 -3.46 -14.00 -7.87
N SER A 27 -2.42 -13.31 -7.37
CA SER A 27 -1.94 -13.54 -6.01
C SER A 27 -2.94 -12.99 -4.97
N GLU A 28 -3.00 -13.61 -3.79
CA GLU A 28 -3.84 -13.11 -2.68
C GLU A 28 -3.48 -11.66 -2.30
N ARG A 29 -2.21 -11.27 -2.47
CA ARG A 29 -1.72 -9.90 -2.22
C ARG A 29 -2.33 -8.92 -3.22
N ASP A 30 -2.31 -9.26 -4.51
CA ASP A 30 -2.90 -8.41 -5.56
C ASP A 30 -4.42 -8.28 -5.41
N LEU A 31 -5.09 -9.37 -5.02
CA LEU A 31 -6.53 -9.33 -4.72
C LEU A 31 -6.83 -8.45 -3.50
N ALA A 32 -5.99 -8.49 -2.47
CA ALA A 32 -6.14 -7.63 -1.30
C ALA A 32 -6.03 -6.13 -1.66
N LYS A 33 -5.14 -5.75 -2.59
CA LYS A 33 -5.06 -4.37 -3.09
C LYS A 33 -6.36 -3.88 -3.72
N LEU A 34 -7.07 -4.76 -4.43
CA LEU A 34 -8.32 -4.41 -5.14
C LEU A 34 -9.57 -4.46 -4.24
N ASN A 35 -9.53 -5.18 -3.12
CA ASN A 35 -10.70 -5.40 -2.27
C ASN A 35 -11.18 -4.11 -1.56
N PRO A 36 -12.34 -3.52 -1.90
CA PRO A 36 -12.79 -2.25 -1.32
C PRO A 36 -13.12 -2.32 0.18
N TRP A 37 -13.27 -3.52 0.75
CA TRP A 37 -13.61 -3.73 2.17
C TRP A 37 -12.39 -3.79 3.10
N ILE A 38 -11.17 -3.81 2.56
CA ILE A 38 -9.96 -3.73 3.38
C ILE A 38 -9.62 -2.24 3.58
N PRO A 39 -9.62 -1.74 4.84
CA PRO A 39 -9.36 -0.33 5.12
C PRO A 39 -7.91 0.04 4.79
N LYS A 40 -7.73 1.29 4.38
CA LYS A 40 -6.39 1.88 4.25
C LYS A 40 -5.84 2.21 5.63
N GLN A 41 -4.55 1.98 5.81
CA GLN A 41 -3.81 2.34 7.02
C GLN A 41 -2.82 3.45 6.67
N HIS A 42 -2.60 4.36 7.61
CA HIS A 42 -1.73 5.52 7.43
C HIS A 42 -0.58 5.43 8.43
N TYR A 43 0.63 5.48 7.91
CA TYR A 43 1.85 5.49 8.72
C TYR A 43 2.72 6.67 8.33
N TYR A 44 3.49 7.18 9.27
CA TYR A 44 4.34 8.35 9.11
C TYR A 44 5.79 7.94 9.34
N VAL A 45 6.68 8.33 8.43
CA VAL A 45 8.12 8.05 8.48
C VAL A 45 8.93 9.32 8.29
N GLN A 46 10.18 9.30 8.75
CA GLN A 46 11.20 10.28 8.40
C GLN A 46 12.31 9.59 7.62
N VAL A 47 12.65 10.14 6.46
CA VAL A 47 13.67 9.58 5.57
C VAL A 47 15.05 9.77 6.19
N HIS A 48 15.79 8.66 6.28
CA HIS A 48 17.21 8.62 6.64
C HIS A 48 17.95 7.80 5.58
N HIS A 49 18.95 8.39 4.91
CA HIS A 49 19.70 7.75 3.81
C HIS A 49 20.45 6.51 4.27
N SER A 50 20.85 6.44 5.53
CA SER A 50 21.46 5.25 6.15
C SER A 50 20.53 4.03 6.18
N SER A 51 19.22 4.23 6.03
CA SER A 51 18.20 3.19 6.02
C SER A 51 17.79 2.76 4.61
N SER A 52 18.49 3.25 3.58
CA SER A 52 18.28 2.85 2.19
C SER A 52 19.20 1.69 1.81
N THR A 53 18.66 0.71 1.10
CA THR A 53 19.42 -0.45 0.59
C THR A 53 19.23 -0.57 -0.91
N GLN A 54 20.33 -0.35 -1.64
CA GLN A 54 20.56 -0.65 -3.06
C GLN A 54 19.77 0.17 -4.10
N TYR A 55 20.48 0.51 -5.18
CA TYR A 55 19.96 1.05 -6.43
C TYR A 55 19.67 -0.13 -7.37
N SER A 56 18.47 -0.22 -7.94
CA SER A 56 18.28 -1.11 -9.10
C SER A 56 19.03 -0.50 -10.29
N SER A 57 19.96 -1.22 -10.92
CA SER A 57 20.88 -0.63 -11.91
C SER A 57 20.20 -0.12 -13.20
N SER A 58 18.91 -0.42 -13.40
CA SER A 58 18.11 0.02 -14.56
C SER A 58 17.07 1.09 -14.23
N ASP A 59 16.62 1.17 -12.98
CA ASP A 59 15.49 1.99 -12.55
C ASP A 59 15.93 2.75 -11.32
N SER A 60 15.84 4.08 -11.31
CA SER A 60 16.24 4.98 -10.21
C SER A 60 15.54 4.73 -8.87
N THR A 61 14.87 3.59 -8.74
CA THR A 61 14.18 3.07 -7.59
C THR A 61 15.16 2.72 -6.48
N VAL A 62 14.89 3.26 -5.30
CA VAL A 62 15.65 3.00 -4.07
C VAL A 62 14.72 2.38 -3.04
N GLU A 63 15.14 1.30 -2.41
CA GLU A 63 14.39 0.67 -1.33
C GLU A 63 14.76 1.29 0.02
N TYR A 64 13.75 1.54 0.85
CA TYR A 64 13.88 2.11 2.19
C TYR A 64 13.22 1.17 3.19
N THR A 65 13.91 0.87 4.29
CA THR A 65 13.34 0.18 5.44
C THR A 65 13.40 1.11 6.64
N LEU A 66 12.26 1.72 6.99
CA LEU A 66 12.19 2.79 7.99
C LEU A 66 11.25 2.42 9.14
N PRO A 67 11.55 2.88 10.38
CA PRO A 67 10.54 2.88 11.44
C PRO A 67 9.43 3.86 11.07
N ALA A 68 8.19 3.43 11.30
CA ALA A 68 6.99 4.15 10.95
C ALA A 68 5.99 4.15 12.11
N TRP A 69 5.21 5.22 12.23
CA TRP A 69 4.23 5.37 13.32
C TRP A 69 2.85 5.64 12.76
N ASP A 70 1.83 4.96 13.28
CA ASP A 70 0.44 5.25 12.91
C ASP A 70 -0.10 6.50 13.62
N ASN A 71 -1.35 6.86 13.35
CA ASN A 71 -2.02 8.01 13.97
C ASN A 71 -2.16 7.92 15.51
N LYS A 72 -1.94 6.75 16.10
CA LYS A 72 -1.97 6.50 17.55
C LYS A 72 -0.57 6.39 18.14
N GLY A 73 0.49 6.57 17.34
CA GLY A 73 1.87 6.42 17.77
C GLY A 73 2.35 4.96 17.85
N ASN A 74 1.61 3.99 17.31
CA ASN A 74 2.07 2.61 17.29
C ASN A 74 3.18 2.43 16.25
N ALA A 75 4.29 1.82 16.66
CA ALA A 75 5.45 1.62 15.81
C ALA A 75 5.32 0.38 14.91
N GLN A 76 5.82 0.48 13.68
CA GLN A 76 5.99 -0.63 12.76
C GLN A 76 7.19 -0.34 11.83
N THR A 77 8.02 -1.34 11.55
CA THR A 77 9.04 -1.22 10.50
C THR A 77 8.40 -1.50 9.14
N ILE A 78 8.55 -0.56 8.20
CA ILE A 78 7.96 -0.66 6.86
C ILE A 78 9.06 -0.57 5.81
N THR A 79 9.04 -1.52 4.88
CA THR A 79 9.88 -1.52 3.67
C THR A 79 9.07 -1.05 2.47
N PHE A 80 9.60 -0.09 1.72
CA PHE A 80 8.96 0.43 0.51
C PHE A 80 9.97 0.95 -0.50
N SER A 81 9.57 1.03 -1.76
CA SER A 81 10.41 1.53 -2.85
C SER A 81 10.04 2.97 -3.20
N GLY A 82 11.01 3.87 -3.16
CA GLY A 82 10.91 5.22 -3.73
C GLY A 82 11.27 5.18 -5.21
N ILE A 83 10.49 5.82 -6.08
CA ILE A 83 10.71 5.84 -7.55
C ILE A 83 12.00 6.61 -7.88
N HIS A 84 12.34 7.57 -7.03
CA HIS A 84 13.57 8.33 -7.02
C HIS A 84 14.14 8.38 -5.59
N PRO A 85 15.43 8.71 -5.43
CA PRO A 85 16.00 8.97 -4.12
C PRO A 85 15.19 10.03 -3.37
N LEU A 86 14.70 9.69 -2.19
CA LEU A 86 13.93 10.59 -1.33
C LEU A 86 14.85 11.59 -0.63
N ARG A 87 14.38 12.81 -0.40
CA ARG A 87 15.15 13.86 0.27
C ARG A 87 15.40 13.48 1.73
N GLU A 88 16.65 13.62 2.17
CA GLU A 88 17.03 13.38 3.57
C GLU A 88 16.19 14.24 4.52
N GLY A 89 15.71 13.64 5.61
CA GLY A 89 14.89 14.31 6.61
C GLY A 89 13.46 14.63 6.17
N ALA A 90 13.03 14.26 4.96
CA ALA A 90 11.65 14.43 4.53
C ALA A 90 10.70 13.55 5.36
N TYR A 91 9.51 14.07 5.66
CA TYR A 91 8.44 13.30 6.28
C TYR A 91 7.50 12.77 5.21
N LEU A 92 7.19 11.48 5.30
CA LEU A 92 6.28 10.85 4.35
C LEU A 92 5.09 10.25 5.09
N GLN A 93 3.91 10.39 4.50
CA GLN A 93 2.75 9.57 4.83
C GLN A 93 2.70 8.38 3.89
N LEU A 94 2.84 7.17 4.43
CA LEU A 94 2.66 5.91 3.75
C LEU A 94 1.20 5.48 3.83
N ILE A 95 0.62 5.09 2.70
CA ILE A 95 -0.72 4.51 2.64
C ILE A 95 -0.57 3.02 2.40
N LEU A 96 -0.97 2.24 3.40
CA LEU A 96 -0.88 0.78 3.37
C LEU A 96 -2.26 0.14 3.23
N LYS A 97 -2.27 -1.06 2.69
CA LYS A 97 -3.43 -1.95 2.69
C LYS A 97 -2.96 -3.38 2.86
N ASN A 98 -3.45 -4.06 3.89
CA ASN A 98 -3.01 -5.40 4.26
C ASN A 98 -1.48 -5.51 4.37
N ASN A 99 -0.87 -4.57 5.10
CA ASN A 99 0.58 -4.43 5.29
C ASN A 99 1.41 -4.17 4.02
N GLU A 100 0.78 -3.87 2.88
CA GLU A 100 1.47 -3.53 1.65
C GLU A 100 1.35 -2.04 1.34
N VAL A 101 2.46 -1.40 0.98
CA VAL A 101 2.51 0.03 0.68
C VAL A 101 1.93 0.28 -0.71
N LEU A 102 0.81 0.99 -0.76
CA LEU A 102 0.14 1.38 -2.01
C LEU A 102 0.76 2.64 -2.60
N SER A 103 1.07 3.61 -1.75
CA SER A 103 1.67 4.88 -2.15
C SER A 103 2.30 5.57 -0.94
N TYR A 104 3.13 6.57 -1.22
CA TYR A 104 3.64 7.51 -0.23
C TYR A 104 3.44 8.94 -0.75
N GLN A 105 3.38 9.89 0.18
CA GLN A 105 3.32 11.31 -0.13
C GLN A 105 4.21 12.07 0.85
N GLU A 106 5.02 12.99 0.34
CA GLU A 106 5.76 13.93 1.19
C GLU A 106 4.79 14.94 1.82
N ILE A 107 4.91 15.12 3.14
CA ILE A 107 4.08 16.02 3.94
C ILE A 107 4.94 16.88 4.85
N ALA A 108 4.41 18.02 5.29
CA ALA A 108 5.08 18.86 6.28
C ALA A 108 4.90 18.29 7.70
N TYR A 109 5.87 18.52 8.58
CA TYR A 109 5.82 18.07 9.98
C TYR A 109 4.49 18.39 10.71
N PRO A 110 3.90 19.60 10.57
CA PRO A 110 2.63 19.93 11.24
C PRO A 110 1.42 19.13 10.75
N GLN A 111 1.51 18.43 9.63
CA GLN A 111 0.43 17.58 9.09
C GLN A 111 0.45 16.17 9.67
N ILE A 112 1.52 15.81 10.40
CA ILE A 112 1.67 14.51 11.07
C ILE A 112 0.85 14.54 12.36
N PRO A 113 0.10 13.49 12.73
CA PRO A 113 -0.59 13.42 14.01
C PRO A 113 0.36 13.58 15.20
N ASP A 114 -0.07 14.30 16.24
CA ASP A 114 0.76 14.66 17.39
C ASP A 114 1.44 13.46 18.06
N LEU A 115 0.74 12.31 18.15
CA LEU A 115 1.30 11.09 18.74
C LEU A 115 2.42 10.49 17.87
N ALA A 116 2.32 10.57 16.54
CA ALA A 116 3.38 10.13 15.65
C ALA A 116 4.57 11.10 15.67
N GLN A 117 4.31 12.41 15.78
CA GLN A 117 5.36 13.44 15.87
C GLN A 117 6.33 13.21 17.02
N GLN A 118 5.86 12.68 18.15
CA GLN A 118 6.68 12.41 19.34
C GLN A 118 7.84 11.45 19.09
N HIS A 119 7.76 10.66 18.01
CA HIS A 119 8.78 9.69 17.64
C HIS A 119 9.64 10.12 16.44
N LEU A 120 9.36 11.29 15.86
CA LEU A 120 10.06 11.82 14.70
C LEU A 120 10.95 12.98 15.13
N HIS A 121 12.20 12.99 14.65
CA HIS A 121 13.13 14.07 14.93
C HIS A 121 12.80 15.29 14.06
N ARG A 122 12.95 16.49 14.62
CA ARG A 122 12.75 17.76 13.92
C ARG A 122 14.02 18.26 13.27
#